data_AF-C0FW07-F1
#
_entry.id   AF-C0FW07-F1
#
_cell.length_a   1.000
_cell.length_b   1.000
_cell.length_c   1.000
_cell.angle_alpha   90.00
_cell.angle_beta   90.00
_cell.angle_gamma   90.00
#
_symmetry.space_group_name_H-M   'P 1'
#
loop_
_entity.id
_entity.type
_entity.pdbx_description
1 polymer ?
#
loop_
_entity_poly.entity_id
_entity_poly.type
_entity_poly.pdbx_seq_one_letter_code
_entity_poly.pdbx_strand_id
1 'polypeptide(L)'
;MIGQPIRRGSPSFQKKEHFMGNAFGMIPGLEPDEWSNDACRGYVIMAMEDCGFSKKDIRRVVGQLYEVFDLNSVEDAKEKYHSSPY
;
A
#
# COMPACT_ATOMS: atom_id res chain seq x y z
N MET A 1 1.15 -16.48 -23.25
CA MET A 1 0.45 -15.31 -22.68
C MET A 1 -0.55 -15.83 -21.66
N ILE A 2 -0.14 -15.99 -20.40
CA ILE A 2 -1.06 -16.40 -19.32
C ILE A 2 -1.51 -15.12 -18.59
N GLY A 3 -2.79 -14.78 -18.73
CA GLY A 3 -3.39 -13.67 -18.00
C GLY A 3 -3.64 -14.09 -16.55
N GLN A 4 -3.19 -13.27 -15.60
CA GLN A 4 -3.52 -13.47 -14.19
C GLN A 4 -5.00 -13.11 -13.93
N PRO A 5 -5.70 -13.79 -13.00
CA PRO A 5 -7.07 -13.45 -12.68
C PRO A 5 -7.10 -12.15 -11.87
N ILE A 6 -7.73 -11.13 -12.43
CA ILE A 6 -8.13 -9.92 -11.71
C ILE A 6 -9.09 -10.37 -10.60
N ARG A 7 -8.69 -10.28 -9.33
CA ARG A 7 -9.63 -10.35 -8.21
C ARG A 7 -10.52 -9.11 -8.27
N ARG A 8 -11.56 -9.15 -9.09
CA ARG A 8 -12.64 -8.17 -9.07
C ARG A 8 -13.38 -8.36 -7.75
N GLY A 9 -13.13 -7.45 -6.80
CA GLY A 9 -13.97 -7.34 -5.60
C GLY A 9 -15.44 -7.25 -5.99
N SER A 10 -16.30 -7.91 -5.22
CA SER A 10 -17.74 -7.97 -5.48
C SER A 10 -18.33 -6.56 -5.65
N PRO A 11 -19.30 -6.34 -6.58
CA PRO A 11 -19.92 -5.02 -6.81
C PRO A 11 -20.53 -4.38 -5.56
N SER A 12 -20.92 -5.20 -4.59
CA SER A 12 -21.44 -4.80 -3.27
C SER A 12 -20.38 -4.19 -2.34
N PHE A 13 -19.11 -4.56 -2.50
CA PHE A 13 -18.00 -4.03 -1.70
C PHE A 13 -17.56 -2.65 -2.23
N GLN A 14 -17.44 -2.51 -3.55
CA GLN A 14 -17.11 -1.22 -4.20
C GLN A 14 -18.15 -0.14 -3.90
N LYS A 15 -19.44 -0.48 -3.91
CA LYS A 15 -20.51 0.49 -3.62
C LYS A 15 -20.51 0.95 -2.15
N LYS A 16 -20.04 0.11 -1.22
CA LYS A 16 -19.89 0.46 0.21
C LYS A 16 -18.72 1.42 0.43
N GLU A 17 -17.57 1.16 -0.18
CA GLU A 17 -16.41 2.06 -0.09
C GLU A 17 -16.70 3.42 -0.73
N HIS A 18 -17.37 3.43 -1.88
CA HIS A 18 -17.77 4.68 -2.55
C HIS A 18 -18.82 5.49 -1.76
N PHE A 19 -19.67 4.83 -0.95
CA PHE A 19 -20.61 5.51 -0.06
C PHE A 19 -19.94 6.05 1.20
N MET A 20 -18.99 5.31 1.78
CA MET A 20 -18.28 5.72 3.00
C MET A 20 -17.25 6.84 2.72
N GLY A 21 -16.61 6.84 1.54
CA GLY A 21 -15.68 7.91 1.14
C GLY A 21 -16.38 9.27 0.96
N ASN A 22 -17.64 9.27 0.49
CA ASN A 22 -18.39 10.50 0.25
C ASN A 22 -18.94 11.18 1.52
N ALA A 23 -19.01 10.45 2.64
CA ALA A 23 -19.45 10.98 3.94
C ALA A 23 -18.29 11.50 4.80
N PHE A 24 -17.06 11.02 4.56
CA PHE A 24 -15.87 11.33 5.37
C PHE A 24 -15.48 12.82 5.24
N GLY A 25 -15.37 13.33 4.00
CA GLY A 25 -15.00 14.73 3.72
C GLY A 25 -16.07 15.79 4.03
N MET A 26 -17.17 15.42 4.69
CA MET A 26 -18.24 16.34 5.09
C MET A 26 -18.24 16.63 6.61
N ILE A 27 -17.40 15.94 7.39
CA ILE A 27 -17.26 16.15 8.82
C ILE A 27 -15.96 16.96 9.05
N PRO A 28 -16.04 18.22 9.54
CA PRO A 28 -14.85 19.01 9.82
C PRO A 28 -13.91 18.28 10.79
N GLY A 29 -12.66 18.07 10.40
CA GLY A 29 -11.67 17.31 11.18
C GLY A 29 -11.60 15.81 10.85
N LEU A 30 -12.38 15.35 9.87
CA LEU A 30 -12.36 13.99 9.33
C LEU A 30 -11.88 14.01 7.87
N GLU A 31 -10.75 14.68 7.63
CA GLU A 31 -10.10 14.65 6.31
C GLU A 31 -9.53 13.25 6.06
N PRO A 32 -9.78 12.64 4.89
CA PRO A 32 -9.19 11.34 4.56
C PRO A 32 -7.67 11.45 4.66
N ASP A 33 -7.05 10.49 5.35
CA ASP A 33 -5.60 10.43 5.44
C ASP A 33 -5.03 10.31 4.02
N GLU A 34 -4.14 11.23 3.65
CA GLU A 34 -3.47 11.21 2.35
C GLU A 34 -2.53 10.00 2.23
N TRP A 35 -2.13 9.42 3.36
CA TRP A 35 -1.29 8.23 3.41
C TRP A 35 -2.05 6.95 3.09
N SER A 36 -1.42 6.07 2.31
CA SER A 36 -1.92 4.73 2.02
C SER A 36 -0.76 3.76 1.76
N ASN A 37 -1.04 2.45 1.81
CA ASN A 37 -0.06 1.43 1.44
C ASN A 37 0.40 1.58 -0.02
N ASP A 38 -0.47 2.08 -0.90
CA ASP A 38 -0.11 2.39 -2.29
C ASP A 38 0.85 3.59 -2.39
N ALA A 39 0.62 4.65 -1.60
CA ALA A 39 1.55 5.76 -1.52
C ALA A 39 2.93 5.29 -1.01
N CYS A 40 2.96 4.46 0.04
CA CYS A 40 4.20 3.87 0.56
C CYS A 40 4.96 3.05 -0.52
N ARG A 41 4.25 2.19 -1.27
CA ARG A 41 4.83 1.45 -2.40
C ARG A 41 5.40 2.39 -3.46
N GLY A 42 4.69 3.48 -3.77
CA GLY A 42 5.16 4.53 -4.68
C GLY A 42 6.49 5.13 -4.23
N TYR A 43 6.61 5.50 -2.94
CA TYR A 43 7.86 6.00 -2.38
C TYR A 43 9.02 5.01 -2.49
N VAL A 44 8.78 3.73 -2.21
CA VAL A 44 9.81 2.69 -2.34
C VAL A 44 10.25 2.51 -3.80
N ILE A 45 9.32 2.53 -4.76
CA ILE A 45 9.65 2.47 -6.19
C ILE A 45 10.54 3.65 -6.58
N MET A 46 10.15 4.88 -6.24
CA MET A 46 10.92 6.09 -6.56
C MET A 46 12.34 6.01 -5.99
N ALA A 47 12.47 5.67 -4.70
CA ALA A 47 13.79 5.55 -4.06
C ALA A 47 14.65 4.46 -4.71
N MET A 48 14.07 3.30 -5.06
CA MET A 48 14.82 2.22 -5.70
C MET A 48 15.21 2.55 -7.15
N GLU A 49 14.37 3.26 -7.91
CA GLU A 49 14.71 3.73 -9.25
C GLU A 49 15.86 4.73 -9.19
N ASP A 50 15.82 5.69 -8.26
CA ASP A 50 16.88 6.68 -8.04
C ASP A 50 18.21 6.04 -7.60
N CYS A 51 18.15 4.95 -6.82
CA CYS A 51 19.32 4.16 -6.46
C CYS A 51 19.81 3.22 -7.58
N GLY A 52 19.16 3.18 -8.74
CA GLY A 52 19.57 2.38 -9.91
C GLY A 52 19.31 0.88 -9.77
N PHE A 53 18.36 0.46 -8.92
CA PHE A 53 18.00 -0.95 -8.81
C PHE A 53 17.38 -1.49 -10.10
N SER A 54 17.56 -2.79 -10.35
CA SER A 54 16.98 -3.44 -11.52
C SER A 54 15.45 -3.50 -11.43
N LYS A 55 14.76 -3.45 -12.58
CA LYS A 55 13.30 -3.65 -12.65
C LYS A 55 12.84 -4.98 -12.00
N LYS A 56 13.69 -6.02 -12.04
CA LYS A 56 13.41 -7.31 -11.41
C LYS A 56 13.42 -7.18 -9.88
N ASP A 57 14.38 -6.46 -9.32
CA ASP A 57 14.50 -6.25 -7.88
C ASP A 57 13.39 -5.36 -7.34
N ILE A 58 13.07 -4.27 -8.06
CA ILE A 58 11.93 -3.39 -7.71
C ILE A 58 10.64 -4.21 -7.64
N ARG A 59 10.34 -5.02 -8.67
CA ARG A 59 9.14 -5.89 -8.67
C ARG A 59 9.14 -6.87 -7.51
N ARG A 60 10.29 -7.43 -7.15
CA ARG A 60 10.42 -8.38 -6.03
C ARG A 60 10.12 -7.69 -4.70
N VAL A 61 10.72 -6.52 -4.44
CA VAL A 61 10.51 -5.77 -3.20
C VAL A 61 9.07 -5.28 -3.09
N VAL A 62 8.53 -4.67 -4.14
CA VAL A 62 7.13 -4.19 -4.15
C VAL A 62 6.13 -5.35 -3.99
N GLY A 63 6.41 -6.50 -4.60
CA GLY A 63 5.62 -7.73 -4.41
C GLY A 63 5.63 -8.18 -2.95
N GLN A 64 6.80 -8.21 -2.32
CA GLN A 64 6.91 -8.59 -0.90
C GLN A 64 6.21 -7.61 0.04
N LEU A 65 6.22 -6.31 -0.29
CA LEU A 65 5.54 -5.28 0.50
C LEU A 65 4.03 -5.52 0.62
N TYR A 66 3.37 -6.11 -0.38
CA TYR A 66 1.96 -6.51 -0.25
C TYR A 66 1.74 -7.46 0.94
N GLU A 67 2.54 -8.52 1.00
CA GLU A 67 2.44 -9.50 2.09
C GLU A 67 2.83 -8.90 3.44
N VAL A 68 3.88 -8.06 3.48
CA VAL A 68 4.34 -7.45 4.73
C VAL A 68 3.28 -6.53 5.33
N PHE A 69 2.59 -5.73 4.51
CA PHE A 69 1.52 -4.87 5.02
C PHE A 69 0.30 -5.64 5.55
N ASP A 70 -0.03 -6.79 4.95
CA ASP A 70 -1.19 -7.59 5.37
C ASP A 70 -0.89 -8.44 6.62
N LEU A 71 0.39 -8.79 6.83
CA LEU A 71 0.81 -9.71 7.91
C LEU A 71 1.32 -9.02 9.17
N ASN A 72 1.55 -7.70 9.14
CA ASN A 72 2.18 -6.98 10.26
C ASN A 72 1.38 -5.71 10.61
N SER A 73 1.35 -5.38 11.89
CA SER A 73 0.83 -4.09 12.35
C SER A 73 1.82 -2.95 12.08
N VAL A 74 1.34 -1.71 12.20
CA VAL A 74 2.21 -0.52 12.11
C VAL A 74 3.22 -0.51 13.25
N GLU A 75 2.82 -0.97 14.44
CA GLU A 75 3.67 -1.14 15.60
C GLU A 75 4.80 -2.14 15.34
N ASP A 76 4.49 -3.31 14.76
CA ASP A 76 5.51 -4.32 14.40
C ASP A 76 6.54 -3.76 13.42
N ALA A 77 6.08 -3.03 12.40
CA ALA A 77 6.96 -2.40 11.42
C ALA A 77 7.87 -1.34 12.06
N LYS A 78 7.32 -0.55 13.00
CA LYS A 78 8.07 0.48 13.74
C LYS A 78 9.12 -0.15 14.67
N GLU A 79 8.75 -1.19 15.41
CA GLU A 79 9.71 -1.95 16.22
C GLU A 79 10.81 -2.57 15.35
N LYS A 80 10.43 -3.11 14.19
CA LYS A 80 11.39 -3.68 13.23
C LYS A 80 12.38 -2.64 12.71
N TYR A 81 11.92 -1.42 12.43
CA TYR A 81 12.79 -0.32 12.01
C TYR A 81 13.76 0.09 13.12
N HIS A 82 13.27 0.31 14.35
CA HIS A 82 14.13 0.73 15.46
C HIS A 82 15.16 -0.34 15.89
N SER A 83 14.87 -1.61 15.65
CA SER A 83 15.80 -2.73 15.92
C SER A 83 16.69 -3.11 14.73
N SER A 84 16.49 -2.49 13.57
CA SER A 84 17.24 -2.76 12.34
C SER A 84 18.60 -2.04 12.33
N PRO A 85 19.65 -2.62 11.74
CA PRO A 85 20.93 -1.93 11.49
C PRO A 85 20.87 -0.97 10.28
N TYR A 86 19.76 -0.96 9.55
CA TYR A 86 19.39 -0.01 8.49
C TYR A 86 18.30 0.92 9.01
#